data_AF-A0A973FJ40-F1
#
_entry.id   AF-A0A973FJ40-F1
#
_cell.length_a   1.000
_cell.length_b   1.000
_cell.length_c   1.000
_cell.angle_alpha   90.00
_cell.angle_beta   90.00
_cell.angle_gamma   90.00
#
_symmetry.space_group_name_H-M   'P 1'
#
loop_
_entity.id
_entity.type
_entity.pdbx_description
1 polymer ?
#
loop_
_entity_poly.entity_id
_entity_poly.type
_entity_poly.pdbx_seq_one_letter_code
_entity_poly.pdbx_strand_id
1 'polypeptide(L)' 'EIQDYYWSFKITRDLLELRNLSVVANLIVACAMMRKESRGLHYNLDYPDRDDRYWHRDTIVRR' A
#
# COMPACT_ATOMS: atom_id res chain seq x y z
N GLU A 1 16.23 35.12 -1.40
CA GLU A 1 16.95 34.37 -0.35
C GLU A 1 16.19 33.21 0.27
N ILE A 2 14.90 33.31 0.65
CA ILE A 2 14.12 32.11 1.06
C ILE A 2 13.40 31.48 -0.14
N GLN A 3 12.94 32.28 -1.12
CA GLN A 3 12.19 31.81 -2.28
C GLN A 3 12.98 30.85 -3.20
N ASP A 4 14.31 31.00 -3.26
CA ASP A 4 15.21 30.22 -4.13
C ASP A 4 15.48 28.81 -3.58
N TYR A 5 15.29 28.60 -2.26
CA TYR A 5 15.40 27.28 -1.63
C TYR A 5 14.16 26.40 -1.87
N TYR A 6 13.02 26.98 -2.26
CA TYR A 6 11.77 26.24 -2.45
C TYR A 6 11.60 25.60 -3.83
N TRP A 7 12.37 26.03 -4.85
CA TRP A 7 12.22 25.56 -6.23
C TRP A 7 13.19 24.44 -6.65
N SER A 8 14.04 23.97 -5.74
CA SER A 8 15.20 23.14 -6.07
C SER A 8 15.13 21.70 -5.54
N PHE A 9 13.94 21.16 -5.30
CA PHE A 9 13.80 19.69 -5.29
C PHE A 9 14.00 19.20 -6.73
N LYS A 10 15.27 19.03 -7.11
CA LYS A 10 15.62 18.36 -8.36
C LYS A 10 15.02 16.97 -8.30
N ILE A 11 14.14 16.67 -9.25
CA ILE A 11 13.61 15.32 -9.42
C ILE A 11 14.81 14.43 -9.74
N THR A 12 15.18 13.57 -8.80
CA THR A 12 16.19 12.55 -8.98
C THR A 12 15.52 11.20 -9.16
N ARG A 13 16.24 10.27 -9.80
CA ARG A 13 15.79 8.87 -9.91
C ARG A 13 15.46 8.29 -8.53
N ASP A 14 16.33 8.49 -7.55
CA ASP A 14 16.17 7.91 -6.22
C ASP A 14 14.91 8.45 -5.51
N LEU A 15 14.54 9.71 -5.74
CA LEU A 15 13.30 10.29 -5.21
C LEU A 15 12.06 9.65 -5.87
N LEU A 16 12.11 9.37 -7.18
CA LEU A 16 11.04 8.69 -7.89
C LEU A 16 10.89 7.22 -7.44
N GLU A 17 12.00 6.51 -7.26
CA GLU A 17 11.99 5.15 -6.72
C GLU A 17 11.43 5.11 -5.30
N LEU A 18 11.83 6.05 -4.45
CA LEU A 18 11.29 6.18 -3.10
C LEU A 18 9.78 6.42 -3.12
N ARG A 19 9.30 7.31 -4.01
CA ARG A 19 7.86 7.55 -4.19
C ARG A 19 7.15 6.26 -4.61
N ASN A 20 7.68 5.52 -5.57
CA ASN A 20 7.08 4.27 -6.05
C ASN A 20 7.00 3.23 -4.93
N LEU A 21 8.09 3.02 -4.19
CA LEU A 21 8.12 2.12 -3.04
C LEU A 21 7.11 2.53 -1.96
N SER A 22 7.04 3.83 -1.64
CA SER A 22 6.07 4.35 -0.67
C SER A 22 4.62 4.11 -1.12
N VAL A 23 4.32 4.31 -2.41
CA VAL A 23 2.98 4.04 -2.97
C VAL A 23 2.64 2.56 -2.91
N VAL A 24 3.56 1.68 -3.30
CA VAL A 24 3.35 0.22 -3.25
C VAL A 24 3.15 -0.24 -1.81
N ALA A 25 3.98 0.23 -0.87
CA ALA A 25 3.84 -0.09 0.55
C ALA A 25 2.47 0.35 1.11
N ASN A 26 2.02 1.56 0.76
CA ASN A 26 0.71 2.04 1.18
C ASN A 26 -0.43 1.19 0.62
N LEU A 27 -0.36 0.77 -0.65
CA LEU A 27 -1.35 -0.11 -1.25
C LEU A 27 -1.38 -1.48 -0.57
N ILE A 28 -0.23 -2.06 -0.24
CA ILE A 28 -0.14 -3.34 0.49
C ILE A 28 -0.85 -3.22 1.85
N VAL A 29 -0.53 -2.18 2.62
CA VAL A 29 -1.14 -1.95 3.94
C VAL A 29 -2.65 -1.74 3.82
N ALA A 30 -3.09 -0.91 2.87
CA ALA A 30 -4.52 -0.67 2.64
C ALA A 30 -5.27 -1.98 2.28
N CYS A 31 -4.73 -2.77 1.36
CA CYS A 31 -5.30 -4.07 0.98
C CYS A 31 -5.36 -5.05 2.17
N ALA A 32 -4.30 -5.12 2.98
CA ALA A 32 -4.25 -5.98 4.16
C ALA A 32 -5.30 -5.55 5.21
N MET A 33 -5.48 -4.25 5.43
CA MET A 33 -6.48 -3.71 6.36
C MET A 33 -7.92 -3.97 5.89
N MET A 34 -8.17 -3.91 4.58
CA MET A 34 -9.47 -4.20 3.98
C MET A 34 -9.86 -5.66 4.11
N ARG A 35 -8.93 -6.61 3.91
CA ARG A 35 -9.21 -8.04 3.89
C ARG A 35 -9.38 -8.62 5.29
N LYS A 36 -10.65 -8.84 5.67
CA LYS A 36 -11.07 -9.37 6.98
C LYS A 36 -11.18 -10.90 7.00
N GLU A 37 -10.09 -11.57 6.66
CA GLU A 37 -9.91 -13.03 6.79
C GLU A 37 -8.41 -13.33 6.87
N SER A 38 -8.08 -14.60 7.11
CA SER A 38 -6.73 -15.15 6.93
C SER A 38 -6.71 -16.18 5.80
N ARG A 39 -5.81 -15.99 4.83
CA ARG A 39 -5.68 -16.86 3.66
C ARG A 39 -4.25 -16.89 3.14
N GLY A 40 -3.65 -18.08 3.08
CA GLY A 40 -2.28 -18.26 2.59
C GLY A 40 -1.29 -17.49 3.45
N LEU A 41 -0.54 -16.56 2.85
CA LEU A 41 0.46 -15.74 3.54
C LEU A 41 -0.13 -14.48 4.22
N HIS A 42 -1.39 -14.14 3.96
CA HIS A 42 -2.08 -13.04 4.65
C HIS A 42 -2.76 -13.60 5.90
N TYR A 43 -2.21 -13.30 7.07
CA TYR A 43 -2.77 -13.70 8.36
C TYR A 43 -3.19 -12.47 9.17
N ASN A 44 -4.43 -12.47 9.62
CA ASN A 44 -5.03 -11.40 10.38
C ASN A 44 -5.48 -11.93 11.75
N LEU A 45 -4.89 -11.42 12.83
CA LEU A 45 -5.17 -11.87 14.20
C LEU A 45 -6.64 -11.67 14.61
N ASP A 46 -7.28 -10.61 14.11
CA ASP A 46 -8.68 -10.31 14.41
C ASP A 46 -9.65 -11.21 13.60
N TYR A 47 -9.16 -11.79 12.50
CA TYR A 47 -9.93 -12.65 11.58
C TYR A 47 -9.08 -13.88 11.20
N PRO A 48 -8.85 -14.81 12.16
CA PRO A 48 -7.89 -15.90 12.01
C PRO A 48 -8.31 -16.98 11.00
N ASP A 49 -9.61 -17.04 10.69
CA ASP A 49 -10.17 -18.03 9.78
C ASP A 49 -10.30 -17.51 8.34
N ARG A 50 -10.35 -18.46 7.40
CA ARG A 50 -10.64 -18.23 5.99
C ARG A 50 -12.15 -18.01 5.80
N ASP A 51 -12.53 -16.99 5.03
CA ASP A 51 -13.92 -16.64 4.74
C ASP A 51 -14.19 -16.69 3.23
N ASP A 52 -14.66 -17.85 2.77
CA ASP A 52 -15.02 -18.02 1.36
C ASP A 52 -16.33 -17.33 0.96
N ARG A 53 -17.16 -16.92 1.93
CA ARG A 53 -18.47 -16.31 1.63
C ARG A 53 -18.31 -14.88 1.14
N TYR A 54 -17.42 -14.11 1.77
CA TYR A 54 -17.23 -12.69 1.45
C TYR A 54 -15.86 -12.38 0.81
N TRP A 55 -14.85 -13.24 1.01
CA TRP A 55 -13.47 -12.98 0.61
C TRP A 55 -12.89 -13.97 -0.41
N HIS A 56 -13.69 -14.87 -0.98
CA HIS A 56 -13.28 -15.67 -2.15
C HIS A 56 -13.28 -14.85 -3.46
N ARG A 57 -12.48 -13.78 -3.45
CA ARG A 57 -12.29 -12.82 -4.53
C ARG A 57 -10.95 -12.09 -4.36
N ASP A 58 -10.49 -11.52 -5.46
CA ASP A 58 -9.30 -10.69 -5.47
C ASP A 58 -9.56 -9.31 -4.88
N THR A 59 -8.54 -8.74 -4.24
CA THR A 59 -8.56 -7.35 -3.80
C THR A 59 -8.14 -6.46 -4.97
N ILE A 60 -9.11 -5.76 -5.58
CA ILE A 60 -8.87 -4.86 -6.71
C ILE A 60 -8.96 -3.42 -6.20
N VAL A 61 -7.84 -2.67 -6.30
CA VAL A 61 -7.77 -1.25 -5.96
C VAL A 61 -7.43 -0.46 -7.21
N ARG A 62 -8.17 0.61 -7.47
CA ARG A 62 -7.88 1.58 -8.54
C ARG A 62 -7.66 2.95 -7.92
N ARG A 63 -6.69 3.68 -8.44
CA ARG A 63 -6.38 5.06 -8.07
C ARG A 63 -6.80 5.99 -9.18
#